data_AF-T0LCD1-F1
#
_entry.id   AF-T0LCD1-F1
#
_cell.length_a   1.000
_cell.length_b   1.000
_cell.length_c   1.000
_cell.angle_alpha   90.00
_cell.angle_beta   90.00
_cell.angle_gamma   90.00
#
_symmetry.space_group_name_H-M   'P 1'
#
loop_
_entity.id
_entity.type
_entity.pdbx_description
1 polymer ?
#
loop_
_entity_poly.entity_id
_entity_poly.type
_entity_poly.pdbx_seq_one_letter_code
_entity_poly.pdbx_strand_id
1 'polypeptide(L)'
;MLTSAEINSSTWLDLLEVFSEYMPANCIEACKDFIEFRCSSSLADVFLQSEDCKKFIISNENMYVKEGVTYKRVIKSKTFNDLVLFMISSKFNYAKNLIKSVPRYNRLTKVMGMFLQLTRGRNMQANVLSHIRTSVTDNSFESKLDKNTKIIPFLNGVYDLSINAFRNYLENDLCSFCIQYEYSECNDFELIESIFSDLFQNPEEREYTLSVLASLLDSSLPNDNLIIFKGHGSNGKSLLVRLLSKTLGPFSTSLSSSFFNQDPTVTNGPSPTMSDLEFKKVAFVAEPSINSLKTNIIKKIMWK
;
A
#
# COMPACT_ATOMS: atom_id res chain seq x y z
N MET A 1 25.34 -28.62 21.39
CA MET A 1 26.32 -27.62 20.94
C MET A 1 26.73 -27.95 19.51
N LEU A 2 26.04 -27.36 18.54
CA LEU A 2 26.62 -27.08 17.23
C LEU A 2 26.81 -25.56 17.27
N THR A 3 27.96 -25.14 17.77
CA THR A 3 28.38 -23.75 17.64
C THR A 3 28.45 -23.44 16.16
N SER A 4 28.09 -22.20 15.83
CA SER A 4 28.17 -21.54 14.53
C SER A 4 29.60 -21.42 13.98
N ALA A 5 30.46 -22.40 14.25
CA ALA A 5 31.71 -22.59 13.55
C ALA A 5 31.36 -23.30 12.24
N GLU A 6 31.21 -22.49 11.20
CA GLU A 6 31.60 -22.78 9.82
C GLU A 6 31.16 -24.15 9.31
N ILE A 7 30.19 -24.14 8.39
CA ILE A 7 30.17 -25.16 7.33
C ILE A 7 31.63 -25.32 6.89
N ASN A 8 32.20 -26.49 7.18
CA ASN A 8 33.64 -26.75 7.10
C ASN A 8 34.16 -26.21 5.76
N SER A 9 35.31 -25.52 5.72
CA SER A 9 35.82 -24.87 4.50
C SER A 9 35.86 -25.80 3.28
N SER A 10 36.10 -27.09 3.50
CA SER A 10 35.99 -28.16 2.49
C SER A 10 34.60 -28.26 1.85
N THR A 11 33.54 -28.16 2.65
CA THR A 11 32.15 -28.18 2.18
C THR A 11 31.83 -26.96 1.30
N TRP A 12 32.42 -25.79 1.59
CA TRP A 12 32.27 -24.58 0.77
C TRP A 12 33.06 -24.65 -0.53
N LEU A 13 34.27 -25.23 -0.50
CA LEU A 13 35.07 -25.48 -1.68
C LEU A 13 34.38 -26.51 -2.59
N ASP A 14 33.85 -27.60 -2.02
CA ASP A 14 33.04 -28.59 -2.75
C ASP A 14 31.79 -27.95 -3.38
N LEU A 15 31.16 -26.98 -2.70
CA LEU A 15 30.03 -26.23 -3.25
C LEU A 15 30.45 -25.39 -4.45
N LEU A 16 31.50 -24.59 -4.33
CA LEU A 16 32.01 -23.73 -5.42
C LEU A 16 32.46 -24.54 -6.64
N GLU A 17 33.08 -25.70 -6.42
CA GLU A 17 33.51 -26.63 -7.48
C GLU A 17 32.32 -27.27 -8.20
N VAL A 18 31.24 -27.60 -7.48
CA VAL A 18 29.99 -28.10 -8.07
C VAL A 18 29.24 -27.01 -8.84
N PHE A 19 29.31 -25.75 -8.39
CA PHE A 19 28.70 -24.59 -9.07
C PHE A 19 29.45 -24.19 -10.34
N SER A 20 30.77 -24.32 -10.38
CA SER A 20 31.61 -23.83 -11.48
C SER A 20 31.57 -24.73 -12.73
N GLU A 21 31.26 -26.02 -12.59
CA GLU A 21 31.51 -26.95 -13.70
C GLU A 21 30.34 -27.07 -14.71
N TYR A 22 29.07 -27.28 -14.35
CA TYR A 22 28.00 -27.55 -15.36
C TYR A 22 26.54 -27.31 -14.88
N MET A 23 26.27 -26.32 -14.03
CA MET A 23 24.91 -26.10 -13.51
C MET A 23 24.02 -25.33 -14.50
N PRO A 24 22.79 -25.80 -14.81
CA PRO A 24 21.87 -25.05 -15.68
C PRO A 24 21.61 -23.63 -15.15
N ALA A 25 21.45 -22.65 -16.04
CA ALA A 25 21.35 -21.23 -15.67
C ALA A 25 20.21 -20.93 -14.69
N ASN A 26 19.04 -21.54 -14.87
CA ASN A 26 17.91 -21.45 -13.95
C ASN A 26 18.22 -22.01 -12.55
N CYS A 27 19.04 -23.06 -12.47
CA CYS A 27 19.49 -23.63 -11.21
C CYS A 27 20.50 -22.72 -10.51
N ILE A 28 21.43 -22.12 -11.26
CA ILE A 28 22.37 -21.13 -10.72
C ILE A 28 21.60 -19.93 -10.17
N GLU A 29 20.65 -19.39 -10.92
CA GLU A 29 19.83 -18.24 -10.52
C GLU A 29 19.05 -18.54 -9.23
N ALA A 30 18.38 -19.70 -9.15
CA ALA A 30 17.66 -20.11 -7.95
C ALA A 30 18.58 -20.33 -6.73
N CYS A 31 19.86 -20.65 -6.95
CA CYS A 31 20.83 -20.92 -5.89
C CYS A 31 21.70 -19.70 -5.55
N LYS A 32 21.59 -18.59 -6.28
CA LYS A 32 22.46 -17.43 -6.11
C LYS A 32 22.43 -16.90 -4.67
N ASP A 33 21.22 -16.72 -4.13
CA ASP A 33 21.00 -16.30 -2.73
C ASP A 33 21.62 -17.30 -1.72
N PHE A 34 21.62 -18.60 -2.06
CA PHE A 34 22.24 -19.65 -1.24
C PHE A 34 23.77 -19.63 -1.32
N ILE A 35 24.34 -19.27 -2.47
CA ILE A 35 25.78 -19.14 -2.70
C ILE A 35 26.33 -17.90 -2.02
N GLU A 36 25.61 -16.78 -2.09
CA GLU A 36 25.98 -15.52 -1.44
C GLU A 36 25.88 -15.61 0.09
N PHE A 37 24.98 -16.47 0.58
CA PHE A 37 24.82 -16.79 1.99
C PHE A 37 26.00 -17.61 2.57
N ARG A 38 27.14 -16.96 2.85
CA ARG A 38 28.36 -17.65 3.35
C ARG A 38 28.27 -18.14 4.80
N CYS A 39 27.40 -17.55 5.61
CA CYS A 39 27.22 -17.90 7.03
C CYS A 39 25.89 -17.37 7.58
N SER A 40 25.44 -17.89 8.73
CA SER A 40 24.14 -17.55 9.33
C SER A 40 23.89 -16.05 9.54
N SER A 41 24.93 -15.24 9.73
CA SER A 41 24.81 -13.78 9.88
C SER A 41 24.50 -13.06 8.58
N SER A 42 24.83 -13.63 7.41
CA SER A 42 24.59 -13.03 6.09
C SER A 42 23.17 -13.25 5.55
N LEU A 43 22.34 -14.10 6.18
CA LEU A 43 20.99 -14.42 5.68
C LEU A 43 20.10 -13.18 5.60
N ALA A 44 20.24 -12.32 6.59
CA ALA A 44 19.48 -11.10 6.68
C ALA A 44 19.85 -10.15 5.54
N ASP A 45 21.15 -10.01 5.23
CA ASP A 45 21.64 -9.16 4.14
C ASP A 45 21.18 -9.66 2.77
N VAL A 46 21.23 -10.97 2.53
CA VAL A 46 20.69 -11.59 1.30
C VAL A 46 19.19 -11.31 1.17
N PHE A 47 18.43 -11.48 2.25
CA PHE A 47 17.00 -11.19 2.22
C PHE A 47 16.73 -9.69 1.96
N LEU A 48 17.50 -8.79 2.59
CA LEU A 48 17.36 -7.34 2.44
C LEU A 48 17.61 -6.85 1.00
N GLN A 49 18.50 -7.51 0.27
CA GLN A 49 18.75 -7.20 -1.15
C GLN A 49 17.63 -7.65 -2.08
N SER A 50 16.76 -8.55 -1.62
CA SER A 50 15.70 -9.11 -2.46
C SER A 50 14.56 -8.12 -2.72
N GLU A 51 13.97 -8.21 -3.91
CA GLU A 51 12.80 -7.41 -4.30
C GLU A 51 11.59 -7.59 -3.36
N ASP A 52 11.49 -8.73 -2.70
CA ASP A 52 10.43 -8.96 -1.73
C ASP A 52 10.60 -8.09 -0.50
N CYS A 53 11.82 -7.93 0.02
CA CYS A 53 12.05 -7.10 1.19
C CYS A 53 11.72 -5.62 0.93
N LYS A 54 11.95 -5.13 -0.29
CA LYS A 54 11.63 -3.74 -0.68
C LYS A 54 10.13 -3.42 -0.63
N LYS A 55 9.27 -4.44 -0.54
CA LYS A 55 7.82 -4.28 -0.42
C LYS A 55 7.39 -3.98 1.02
N PHE A 56 8.26 -4.12 2.02
CA PHE A 56 7.88 -4.00 3.42
C PHE A 56 8.55 -2.81 4.09
N ILE A 57 7.76 -2.07 4.87
CA ILE A 57 8.26 -1.01 5.75
C ILE A 57 7.59 -1.19 7.11
N ILE A 58 8.37 -1.03 8.19
CA ILE A 58 7.85 -0.96 9.55
C ILE A 58 7.93 0.49 10.01
N SER A 59 6.84 1.02 10.56
CA SER A 59 6.80 2.36 11.13
C SER A 59 5.91 2.34 12.36
N ASN A 60 6.40 2.85 13.49
CA ASN A 60 5.61 2.98 14.73
C ASN A 60 4.83 1.70 15.09
N GLU A 61 5.53 0.55 15.07
CA GLU A 61 5.00 -0.80 15.31
C GLU A 61 4.01 -1.36 14.26
N ASN A 62 3.65 -0.56 13.26
CA ASN A 62 2.82 -0.97 12.13
C ASN A 62 3.68 -1.49 10.99
N MET A 63 3.16 -2.47 10.26
CA MET A 63 3.74 -2.97 9.02
C MET A 63 2.96 -2.40 7.84
N TYR A 64 3.69 -1.96 6.82
CA TYR A 64 3.16 -1.51 5.55
C TYR A 64 3.70 -2.41 4.44
N VAL A 65 2.80 -2.87 3.58
CA VAL A 65 3.12 -3.73 2.44
C VAL A 65 2.80 -2.98 1.16
N LYS A 66 3.77 -2.91 0.24
CA LYS A 66 3.58 -2.35 -1.09
C LYS A 66 2.83 -3.35 -1.96
N GLU A 67 1.63 -2.97 -2.38
CA GLU A 67 0.80 -3.72 -3.33
C GLU A 67 0.63 -2.89 -4.60
N GLY A 68 1.37 -3.26 -5.66
CA GLY A 68 1.46 -2.44 -6.86
C GLY A 68 2.10 -1.09 -6.55
N VAL A 69 1.30 -0.03 -6.63
CA VAL A 69 1.73 1.36 -6.46
C VAL A 69 1.40 1.95 -5.08
N THR A 70 0.61 1.25 -4.24
CA THR A 70 0.22 1.74 -2.92
C THR A 70 0.80 0.93 -1.77
N TYR A 71 0.84 1.54 -0.58
CA TYR A 71 1.21 0.90 0.67
C TYR A 71 -0.03 0.64 1.53
N LYS A 72 -0.27 -0.62 1.89
CA LYS A 72 -1.36 -1.02 2.79
C LYS A 72 -0.84 -1.36 4.17
N ARG A 73 -1.52 -0.83 5.19
CA ARG A 73 -1.23 -1.16 6.59
C ARG A 73 -1.72 -2.57 6.90
N VAL A 74 -0.83 -3.40 7.41
CA VAL A 74 -1.10 -4.75 7.91
C VAL A 74 -0.84 -4.76 9.41
N ILE A 75 -1.90 -4.89 10.20
CA ILE A 75 -1.83 -4.81 11.66
C ILE A 75 -1.35 -6.15 12.22
N LYS A 76 -0.12 -6.16 12.76
CA LYS A 76 0.43 -6.98 13.88
C LYS A 76 1.92 -7.27 13.63
N SER A 77 2.77 -6.97 14.62
CA SER A 77 4.22 -7.24 14.53
C SER A 77 4.55 -8.74 14.53
N LYS A 78 3.69 -9.58 15.12
CA LYS A 78 3.86 -11.04 15.15
C LYS A 78 3.75 -11.67 13.75
N THR A 79 2.86 -11.13 12.92
CA THR A 79 2.70 -11.51 11.51
C THR A 79 3.93 -11.18 10.66
N PHE A 80 4.71 -10.15 11.00
CA PHE A 80 5.93 -9.81 10.24
C PHE A 80 6.98 -10.92 10.34
N ASN A 81 7.28 -11.38 11.56
CA ASN A 81 8.27 -12.43 11.76
C ASN A 81 7.88 -13.71 11.03
N ASP A 82 6.62 -14.13 11.16
CA ASP A 82 6.09 -15.32 10.50
C ASP A 82 6.14 -15.18 8.97
N LEU A 83 5.81 -14.00 8.44
CA LEU A 83 5.84 -13.69 7.01
C LEU A 83 7.28 -13.69 6.45
N VAL A 84 8.23 -13.07 7.14
CA VAL A 84 9.65 -13.06 6.73
C VAL A 84 10.22 -14.48 6.74
N LEU A 85 9.98 -15.24 7.81
CA LEU A 85 10.41 -16.64 7.89
C LEU A 85 9.77 -17.50 6.80
N PHE A 86 8.49 -17.26 6.48
CA PHE A 86 7.80 -17.95 5.39
C PHE A 86 8.42 -17.63 4.03
N MET A 87 8.72 -16.37 3.74
CA MET A 87 9.35 -15.97 2.46
C MET A 87 10.75 -16.58 2.30
N ILE A 88 11.59 -16.49 3.34
CA ILE A 88 12.91 -17.12 3.36
C ILE A 88 12.76 -18.63 3.13
N SER A 89 11.89 -19.29 3.89
CA SER A 89 11.67 -20.74 3.75
C SER A 89 11.19 -21.13 2.35
N SER A 90 10.30 -20.33 1.76
CA SER A 90 9.73 -20.59 0.43
C SER A 90 10.79 -20.48 -0.67
N LYS A 91 11.65 -19.46 -0.63
CA LYS A 91 12.78 -19.31 -1.58
C LYS A 91 13.74 -20.49 -1.52
N PHE A 92 14.17 -20.87 -0.31
CA PHE A 92 15.10 -21.99 -0.14
C PHE A 92 14.46 -23.33 -0.53
N ASN A 93 13.17 -23.54 -0.26
CA ASN A 93 12.44 -24.74 -0.69
C ASN A 93 12.32 -24.80 -2.22
N TYR A 94 12.06 -23.67 -2.89
CA TYR A 94 12.04 -23.60 -4.34
C TYR A 94 13.38 -24.02 -4.94
N ALA A 95 14.48 -23.42 -4.48
CA ALA A 95 15.83 -23.76 -4.92
C ALA A 95 16.17 -25.24 -4.68
N LYS A 96 15.84 -25.76 -3.48
CA LYS A 96 16.06 -27.17 -3.13
C LYS A 96 15.28 -28.13 -4.04
N ASN A 97 14.02 -27.82 -4.36
CA ASN A 97 13.18 -28.65 -5.21
C ASN A 97 13.69 -28.68 -6.65
N LEU A 98 14.16 -27.54 -7.16
CA LEU A 98 14.75 -27.42 -8.49
C LEU A 98 15.98 -28.33 -8.60
N ILE A 99 16.89 -28.28 -7.62
CA ILE A 99 18.11 -29.11 -7.60
C ILE A 99 17.82 -30.60 -7.41
N LYS A 100 16.78 -30.95 -6.64
CA LYS A 100 16.39 -32.36 -6.40
C LYS A 100 16.06 -33.11 -7.68
N SER A 101 15.66 -32.42 -8.74
CA SER A 101 15.39 -33.01 -10.05
C SER A 101 16.65 -33.48 -10.79
N VAL A 102 17.85 -33.09 -10.33
CA VAL A 102 19.14 -33.40 -10.97
C VAL A 102 19.99 -34.29 -10.04
N PRO A 103 20.09 -35.60 -10.31
CA PRO A 103 20.78 -36.56 -9.43
C PRO A 103 22.24 -36.21 -9.10
N ARG A 104 22.93 -35.53 -10.03
CA ARG A 104 24.32 -35.05 -9.88
C ARG A 104 24.49 -34.14 -8.65
N TYR A 105 23.44 -33.45 -8.22
CA TYR A 105 23.48 -32.47 -7.13
C TYR A 105 22.86 -32.99 -5.82
N ASN A 106 22.74 -34.31 -5.64
CA ASN A 106 22.20 -34.91 -4.41
C ASN A 106 22.98 -34.55 -3.13
N ARG A 107 24.27 -34.21 -3.23
CA ARG A 107 25.04 -33.69 -2.08
C ARG A 107 24.57 -32.29 -1.70
N LEU A 108 24.38 -31.41 -2.67
CA LEU A 108 23.90 -30.03 -2.48
C LEU A 108 22.51 -30.01 -1.84
N THR A 109 21.58 -30.89 -2.25
CA THR A 109 20.24 -30.95 -1.64
C THR A 109 20.25 -31.36 -0.16
N LYS A 110 21.20 -32.23 0.25
CA LYS A 110 21.42 -32.57 1.66
C LYS A 110 21.96 -31.37 2.44
N VAL A 111 22.95 -30.68 1.89
CA VAL A 111 23.54 -29.47 2.50
C VAL A 111 22.49 -28.38 2.67
N MET A 112 21.72 -28.05 1.64
CA MET A 112 20.59 -27.11 1.74
C MET A 112 19.55 -27.55 2.76
N GLY A 113 19.31 -28.86 2.89
CA GLY A 113 18.45 -29.42 3.93
C GLY A 113 18.94 -29.14 5.34
N MET A 114 20.25 -29.25 5.58
CA MET A 114 20.86 -28.90 6.87
C MET A 114 20.76 -27.39 7.14
N PHE A 115 21.04 -26.55 6.13
CA PHE A 115 20.86 -25.10 6.25
C PHE A 115 19.42 -24.69 6.56
N LEU A 116 18.44 -25.27 5.88
CA LEU A 116 17.01 -25.08 6.16
C LEU A 116 16.62 -25.50 7.58
N GLN A 117 17.34 -26.44 8.20
CA GLN A 117 17.14 -26.77 9.61
C GLN A 117 17.79 -25.74 10.53
N LEU A 118 18.95 -25.19 10.17
CA LEU A 118 19.61 -24.13 10.92
C LEU A 118 18.77 -22.85 10.94
N THR A 119 18.14 -22.47 9.81
CA THR A 119 17.22 -21.32 9.72
C THR A 119 15.95 -21.49 10.57
N ARG A 120 15.66 -22.72 11.06
CA ARG A 120 14.57 -23.02 12.00
C ARG A 120 14.98 -22.91 13.47
N GLY A 121 16.27 -22.69 13.76
CA GLY A 121 16.77 -22.53 15.13
C GLY A 121 16.33 -21.20 15.75
N ARG A 122 15.77 -21.23 16.96
CA ARG A 122 15.23 -20.04 17.66
C ARG A 122 16.21 -18.86 17.73
N ASN A 123 17.47 -19.12 18.07
CA ASN A 123 18.49 -18.06 18.21
C ASN A 123 18.86 -17.44 16.86
N MET A 124 18.98 -18.26 15.82
CA MET A 124 19.29 -17.77 14.47
C MET A 124 18.12 -16.94 13.92
N GLN A 125 16.88 -17.41 14.10
CA GLN A 125 15.69 -16.67 13.72
C GLN A 125 15.64 -15.31 14.43
N ALA A 126 15.87 -15.28 15.74
CA ALA A 126 15.86 -14.04 16.51
C ALA A 126 16.88 -13.01 15.96
N ASN A 127 18.11 -13.44 15.66
CA ASN A 127 19.14 -12.55 15.12
C ASN A 127 18.79 -12.05 13.71
N VAL A 128 18.39 -12.95 12.81
CA VAL A 128 18.02 -12.61 11.43
C VAL A 128 16.82 -11.67 11.40
N LEU A 129 15.77 -11.99 12.16
CA LEU A 129 14.56 -11.17 12.25
C LEU A 129 14.85 -9.81 12.87
N SER A 130 15.71 -9.73 13.89
CA SER A 130 16.10 -8.46 14.50
C SER A 130 16.82 -7.55 13.50
N HIS A 131 17.77 -8.10 12.72
CA HIS A 131 18.50 -7.35 11.70
C HIS A 131 17.56 -6.85 10.60
N ILE A 132 16.77 -7.74 10.00
CA ILE A 132 15.81 -7.38 8.94
C ILE A 132 14.84 -6.32 9.47
N ARG A 133 14.27 -6.53 10.66
CA ARG A 133 13.34 -5.58 11.29
C ARG A 133 13.97 -4.21 11.44
N THR A 134 15.19 -4.14 11.94
CA THR A 134 15.92 -2.87 12.11
C THR A 134 16.11 -2.16 10.78
N SER A 135 16.52 -2.89 9.73
CA SER A 135 16.77 -2.31 8.41
C SER A 135 15.50 -1.86 7.68
N VAL A 136 14.36 -2.53 7.87
CA VAL A 136 13.08 -2.13 7.23
C VAL A 136 12.27 -1.14 8.06
N THR A 137 12.76 -0.75 9.25
CA THR A 137 12.07 0.21 10.11
C THR A 137 12.42 1.64 9.70
N ASP A 138 11.42 2.40 9.26
CA ASP A 138 11.46 3.86 9.11
C ASP A 138 10.29 4.47 9.89
N ASN A 139 10.53 4.93 11.11
CA ASN A 139 9.50 5.56 11.94
C ASN A 139 9.01 6.91 11.41
N SER A 140 9.71 7.49 10.42
CA SER A 140 9.25 8.71 9.74
C SER A 140 8.32 8.42 8.56
N PHE A 141 8.18 7.15 8.14
CA PHE A 141 7.41 6.75 6.97
C PHE A 141 5.95 7.18 7.05
N GLU A 142 5.28 6.93 8.18
CA GLU A 142 3.87 7.32 8.38
C GLU A 142 3.65 8.82 8.20
N SER A 143 4.64 9.66 8.54
CA SER A 143 4.56 11.12 8.35
C SER A 143 4.73 11.58 6.89
N LYS A 144 5.26 10.70 6.04
CA LYS A 144 5.49 10.95 4.60
C LYS A 144 4.39 10.35 3.73
N LEU A 145 3.74 9.28 4.21
CA LEU A 145 2.65 8.59 3.53
C LEU A 145 1.49 9.56 3.26
N ASP A 146 1.03 9.60 2.00
CA ASP A 146 -0.04 10.48 1.51
C ASP A 146 0.17 11.99 1.77
N LYS A 147 1.41 12.42 2.04
CA LYS A 147 1.72 13.81 2.36
C LYS A 147 1.57 14.75 1.16
N ASN A 148 1.81 14.25 -0.05
CA ASN A 148 1.68 15.05 -1.27
C ASN A 148 0.20 15.10 -1.69
N THR A 149 -0.51 16.14 -1.27
CA THR A 149 -1.94 16.32 -1.56
C THR A 149 -2.24 16.77 -3.00
N LYS A 150 -1.20 17.13 -3.76
CA LYS A 150 -1.31 17.63 -5.14
C LYS A 150 -1.16 16.55 -6.20
N ILE A 151 -0.97 15.29 -5.80
CA ILE A 151 -0.95 14.16 -6.73
C ILE A 151 -2.23 13.36 -6.63
N ILE A 152 -2.66 12.84 -7.78
CA ILE A 152 -3.80 11.94 -7.91
C ILE A 152 -3.26 10.59 -8.42
N PRO A 153 -3.21 9.55 -7.59
CA PRO A 153 -2.64 8.26 -7.98
C PRO A 153 -3.62 7.42 -8.80
N PHE A 154 -3.17 6.88 -9.93
CA PHE A 154 -3.87 5.97 -10.85
C PHE A 154 -3.04 4.70 -11.07
N LEU A 155 -3.64 3.63 -11.62
CA LEU A 155 -2.94 2.35 -11.77
C LEU A 155 -1.66 2.43 -12.64
N ASN A 156 -1.62 3.36 -13.60
CA ASN A 156 -0.53 3.53 -14.56
C ASN A 156 0.38 4.75 -14.28
N GLY A 157 0.18 5.48 -13.19
CA GLY A 157 0.96 6.69 -12.89
C GLY A 157 0.23 7.65 -11.97
N VAL A 158 0.73 8.88 -11.87
CA VAL A 158 0.12 9.93 -11.07
C VAL A 158 -0.15 11.16 -11.93
N TYR A 159 -1.31 11.78 -11.71
CA TYR A 159 -1.54 13.13 -12.21
C TYR A 159 -1.05 14.13 -11.18
N ASP A 160 -0.10 14.98 -11.55
CA ASP A 160 0.49 15.98 -10.67
C ASP A 160 -0.10 17.36 -10.96
N LEU A 161 -0.94 17.84 -10.04
CA LEU A 161 -1.64 19.12 -10.16
C LEU A 161 -0.68 20.33 -10.12
N SER A 162 0.53 20.15 -9.58
CA SER A 162 1.51 21.25 -9.49
C SER A 162 2.11 21.61 -10.84
N ILE A 163 2.33 20.59 -11.68
CA ILE A 163 2.88 20.74 -13.03
C ILE A 163 1.82 20.53 -14.12
N ASN A 164 0.58 20.22 -13.70
CA ASN A 164 -0.56 19.91 -14.56
C ASN A 164 -0.24 18.85 -15.64
N ALA A 165 0.35 17.73 -15.23
CA ALA A 165 0.74 16.68 -16.16
C ALA A 165 0.65 15.28 -15.53
N PHE A 166 0.39 14.28 -16.37
CA PHE A 166 0.48 12.88 -16.00
C PHE A 166 1.93 12.38 -16.08
N ARG A 167 2.40 11.67 -15.05
CA ARG A 167 3.77 11.18 -14.95
C ARG A 167 3.85 9.82 -14.27
N ASN A 168 4.98 9.15 -14.43
CA ASN A 168 5.29 7.94 -13.66
C ASN A 168 5.40 8.25 -12.16
N TYR A 169 5.16 7.22 -11.34
CA TYR A 169 5.42 7.26 -9.91
C TYR A 169 6.90 7.53 -9.61
N LEU A 170 7.14 8.43 -8.66
CA LEU A 170 8.44 8.64 -8.05
C LEU A 170 8.54 7.84 -6.76
N GLU A 171 9.75 7.51 -6.33
CA GLU A 171 9.99 6.77 -5.08
C GLU A 171 9.38 7.46 -3.85
N ASN A 172 9.29 8.80 -3.89
CA ASN A 172 8.78 9.63 -2.80
C ASN A 172 7.27 9.89 -2.85
N ASP A 173 6.54 9.41 -3.86
CA ASP A 173 5.09 9.68 -3.97
C ASP A 173 4.25 8.89 -2.94
N LEU A 174 4.85 7.93 -2.23
CA LEU A 174 4.31 7.17 -1.08
C LEU A 174 2.79 7.31 -0.86
N CYS A 175 1.98 6.56 -1.62
CA CYS A 175 0.52 6.60 -1.53
C CYS A 175 -0.03 5.39 -0.78
N SER A 176 -1.09 5.55 0.01
CA SER A 176 -1.90 4.42 0.51
C SER A 176 -3.19 4.21 -0.30
N PHE A 177 -3.65 5.26 -1.01
CA PHE A 177 -4.83 5.22 -1.87
C PHE A 177 -4.46 5.39 -3.35
N CYS A 178 -5.24 4.76 -4.23
CA CYS A 178 -5.08 4.87 -5.68
C CYS A 178 -6.43 4.65 -6.36
N ILE A 179 -6.73 5.46 -7.36
CA ILE A 179 -7.88 5.27 -8.24
C ILE A 179 -7.71 3.93 -8.98
N GLN A 180 -8.78 3.12 -9.00
CA GLN A 180 -8.75 1.73 -9.46
C GLN A 180 -9.01 1.60 -10.98
N TYR A 181 -8.50 2.54 -11.75
CA TYR A 181 -8.48 2.51 -13.21
C TYR A 181 -7.26 3.30 -13.72
N GLU A 182 -6.89 3.06 -14.97
CA GLU A 182 -5.78 3.75 -15.63
C GLU A 182 -6.22 5.14 -16.09
N TYR A 183 -5.34 6.12 -15.89
CA TYR A 183 -5.52 7.44 -16.48
C TYR A 183 -5.35 7.35 -18.00
N SER A 184 -6.24 8.01 -18.72
CA SER A 184 -6.10 8.28 -20.16
C SER A 184 -6.56 9.71 -20.42
N GLU A 185 -5.91 10.39 -21.35
CA GLU A 185 -6.41 11.68 -21.82
C GLU A 185 -7.76 11.45 -22.49
N CYS A 186 -8.80 12.07 -21.93
CA CYS A 186 -10.15 12.00 -22.45
C CYS A 186 -10.42 13.27 -23.25
N ASN A 187 -10.77 13.11 -24.52
CA ASN A 187 -11.21 14.22 -25.38
C ASN A 187 -12.75 14.29 -25.50
N ASP A 188 -13.49 13.36 -24.89
CA ASP A 188 -14.96 13.30 -24.94
C ASP A 188 -15.60 14.28 -23.92
N PHE A 189 -15.25 15.56 -24.04
CA PHE A 189 -15.85 16.63 -23.24
C PHE A 189 -17.36 16.77 -23.50
N GLU A 190 -17.83 16.42 -24.71
CA GLU A 190 -19.23 16.57 -25.11
C GLU A 190 -20.21 15.76 -24.25
N LEU A 191 -19.86 14.50 -23.91
CA LEU A 191 -20.72 13.65 -23.09
C LEU A 191 -20.81 14.15 -21.65
N ILE A 192 -19.70 14.64 -21.10
CA ILE A 192 -19.67 15.19 -19.75
C ILE A 192 -20.46 16.50 -19.72
N GLU A 193 -20.23 17.39 -20.69
CA GLU A 193 -20.99 18.65 -20.83
C GLU A 193 -22.49 18.40 -20.98
N SER A 194 -22.90 17.36 -21.73
CA SER A 194 -24.32 17.02 -21.86
C SER A 194 -24.92 16.56 -20.54
N ILE A 195 -24.22 15.68 -19.80
CA ILE A 195 -24.67 15.20 -18.48
C ILE A 195 -24.80 16.38 -17.51
N PHE A 196 -23.81 17.26 -17.45
CA PHE A 196 -23.85 18.41 -16.54
C PHE A 196 -24.87 19.46 -16.96
N SER A 197 -25.13 19.64 -18.27
CA SER A 197 -26.19 20.53 -18.76
C SER A 197 -27.58 20.02 -18.41
N ASP A 198 -27.80 18.70 -18.43
CA ASP A 198 -29.05 18.07 -18.00
C ASP A 198 -29.25 18.16 -16.48
N LEU A 199 -28.17 18.01 -15.71
CA LEU A 199 -28.20 18.11 -14.24
C LEU A 199 -28.36 19.55 -13.75
N PHE A 200 -27.68 20.50 -14.40
CA PHE A 200 -27.62 21.92 -14.05
C PHE A 200 -27.94 22.76 -15.29
N GLN A 201 -29.23 23.02 -15.48
CA GLN A 201 -29.74 23.76 -16.65
C GLN A 201 -29.27 25.22 -16.66
N ASN A 202 -29.10 25.82 -15.48
CA ASN A 202 -28.54 27.16 -15.36
C ASN A 202 -27.00 27.10 -15.60
N PRO A 203 -26.47 27.83 -16.60
CA PRO A 203 -25.03 27.84 -16.91
C PRO A 203 -24.15 28.28 -15.75
N GLU A 204 -24.57 29.30 -14.98
CA GLU A 204 -23.80 29.82 -13.84
C GLU A 204 -23.74 28.80 -12.70
N GLU A 205 -24.86 28.11 -12.42
CA GLU A 205 -24.90 27.03 -11.43
C GLU A 205 -24.04 25.84 -11.86
N ARG A 206 -24.05 25.52 -13.16
CA ARG A 206 -23.22 24.47 -13.74
C ARG A 206 -21.72 24.79 -13.61
N GLU A 207 -21.31 25.99 -14.01
CA GLU A 207 -19.93 26.44 -13.91
C GLU A 207 -19.45 26.48 -12.45
N TYR A 208 -20.28 26.99 -11.54
CA TYR A 208 -20.00 26.95 -10.11
C TYR A 208 -19.84 25.51 -9.60
N THR A 209 -20.73 24.61 -9.99
CA THR A 209 -20.65 23.20 -9.58
C THR A 209 -19.39 22.53 -10.11
N LEU A 210 -19.04 22.73 -11.38
CA LEU A 210 -17.80 22.21 -11.96
C LEU A 210 -16.57 22.76 -11.24
N SER A 211 -16.56 24.04 -10.88
CA SER A 211 -15.47 24.67 -10.13
C SER A 211 -15.29 24.05 -8.75
N VAL A 212 -16.40 23.78 -8.05
CA VAL A 212 -16.38 23.02 -6.79
C VAL A 212 -15.82 21.61 -7.01
N LEU A 213 -16.30 20.88 -8.01
CA LEU A 213 -15.85 19.50 -8.24
C LEU A 213 -14.37 19.45 -8.59
N ALA A 214 -13.87 20.44 -9.34
CA ALA A 214 -12.45 20.61 -9.61
C ALA A 214 -11.66 20.89 -8.32
N SER A 215 -12.19 21.70 -7.40
CA SER A 215 -11.51 21.99 -6.13
C SER A 215 -11.37 20.77 -5.23
N LEU A 216 -12.23 19.75 -5.37
CA LEU A 216 -12.09 18.49 -4.63
C LEU A 216 -10.80 17.74 -4.99
N LEU A 217 -10.25 17.97 -6.17
CA LEU A 217 -9.02 17.30 -6.64
C LEU A 217 -7.79 17.80 -5.90
N ASP A 218 -7.74 19.06 -5.50
CA ASP A 218 -6.62 19.67 -4.75
C ASP A 218 -6.97 19.85 -3.27
N SER A 219 -6.46 18.95 -2.43
CA SER A 219 -6.72 19.00 -0.99
C SER A 219 -5.91 20.10 -0.26
N SER A 220 -5.13 20.92 -0.97
CA SER A 220 -4.51 22.13 -0.41
C SER A 220 -5.43 23.36 -0.44
N LEU A 221 -6.55 23.29 -1.16
CA LEU A 221 -7.54 24.36 -1.18
C LEU A 221 -8.41 24.32 0.09
N PRO A 222 -8.85 25.48 0.62
CA PRO A 222 -9.77 25.52 1.75
C PRO A 222 -11.04 24.75 1.41
N ASN A 223 -11.37 23.75 2.22
CA ASN A 223 -12.51 22.86 1.97
C ASN A 223 -13.58 23.04 3.07
N ASP A 224 -13.97 24.31 3.29
CA ASP A 224 -14.99 24.71 4.27
C ASP A 224 -16.43 24.62 3.72
N ASN A 225 -16.62 23.90 2.61
CA ASN A 225 -17.86 23.92 1.86
C ASN A 225 -18.77 22.75 2.26
N LEU A 226 -19.92 23.07 2.87
CA LEU A 226 -21.05 22.14 2.97
C LEU A 226 -22.01 22.39 1.81
N ILE A 227 -22.08 21.44 0.88
CA ILE A 227 -22.87 21.59 -0.36
C ILE A 227 -24.15 20.79 -0.23
N ILE A 228 -25.28 21.48 -0.35
CA ILE A 228 -26.61 20.89 -0.23
C ILE A 228 -27.31 20.98 -1.58
N PHE A 229 -27.37 19.85 -2.29
CA PHE A 229 -28.16 19.74 -3.52
C PHE A 229 -29.66 19.67 -3.18
N LYS A 230 -30.39 20.76 -3.41
CA LYS A 230 -31.85 20.82 -3.27
C LYS A 230 -32.52 20.55 -4.62
N GLY A 231 -33.74 20.00 -4.59
CA GLY A 231 -34.48 19.63 -5.80
C GLY A 231 -35.49 18.53 -5.53
N HIS A 232 -36.60 18.56 -6.25
CA HIS A 232 -37.67 17.56 -6.21
C HIS A 232 -37.42 16.51 -7.29
N GLY A 233 -37.32 15.23 -6.90
CA GLY A 233 -36.98 14.13 -7.80
C GLY A 233 -35.59 13.55 -7.54
N SER A 234 -35.49 12.22 -7.56
CA SER A 234 -34.33 11.44 -7.07
C SER A 234 -33.21 11.24 -8.11
N ASN A 235 -33.47 11.49 -9.39
CA ASN A 235 -32.60 10.96 -10.45
C ASN A 235 -31.26 11.69 -10.60
N GLY A 236 -31.25 13.04 -10.58
CA GLY A 236 -30.04 13.81 -10.86
C GLY A 236 -28.99 13.77 -9.75
N LYS A 237 -29.41 13.88 -8.48
CA LYS A 237 -28.50 13.89 -7.33
C LYS A 237 -27.83 12.53 -7.14
N SER A 238 -28.61 11.45 -7.21
CA SER A 238 -28.07 10.10 -7.11
C SER A 238 -27.14 9.76 -8.27
N LEU A 239 -27.41 10.28 -9.48
CA LEU A 239 -26.50 10.15 -10.61
C LEU A 239 -25.16 10.85 -10.34
N LEU A 240 -25.18 12.10 -9.85
CA LEU A 240 -23.96 12.85 -9.52
C LEU A 240 -23.14 12.15 -8.42
N VAL A 241 -23.78 11.72 -7.33
CA VAL A 241 -23.12 10.97 -6.25
C VAL A 241 -22.48 9.69 -6.78
N ARG A 242 -23.19 8.95 -7.64
CA ARG A 242 -22.67 7.72 -8.26
C ARG A 242 -21.53 7.99 -9.22
N LEU A 243 -21.61 9.06 -10.02
CA LEU A 243 -20.54 9.48 -10.93
C LEU A 243 -19.27 9.78 -10.12
N LEU A 244 -19.37 10.66 -9.13
CA LEU A 244 -18.24 11.04 -8.29
C LEU A 244 -17.66 9.85 -7.50
N SER A 245 -18.52 8.98 -6.96
CA SER A 245 -18.06 7.79 -6.24
C SER A 245 -17.28 6.84 -7.14
N LYS A 246 -17.68 6.70 -8.41
CA LYS A 246 -16.95 5.90 -9.40
C LYS A 246 -15.65 6.57 -9.86
N THR A 247 -15.67 7.88 -10.07
CA THR A 247 -14.49 8.65 -10.52
C THR A 247 -13.42 8.72 -9.44
N LEU A 248 -13.79 9.10 -8.22
CA LEU A 248 -12.83 9.29 -7.11
C LEU A 248 -12.53 7.98 -6.38
N GLY A 249 -13.38 6.97 -6.50
CA GLY A 249 -13.18 5.64 -5.92
C GLY A 249 -12.82 5.72 -4.43
N PRO A 250 -11.62 5.26 -4.02
CA PRO A 250 -11.22 5.25 -2.62
C PRO A 250 -11.05 6.64 -1.99
N PHE A 251 -10.99 7.72 -2.78
CA PHE A 251 -11.00 9.09 -2.26
C PHE A 251 -12.41 9.60 -1.93
N SER A 252 -13.44 8.79 -2.15
CA SER A 252 -14.81 9.11 -1.77
C SER A 252 -15.33 8.19 -0.66
N THR A 253 -16.32 8.66 0.10
CA THR A 253 -17.03 7.83 1.07
C THR A 253 -18.51 8.22 1.17
N SER A 254 -19.35 7.29 1.61
CA SER A 254 -20.76 7.56 1.94
C SER A 254 -20.96 7.35 3.43
N LEU A 255 -21.42 8.40 4.11
CA LEU A 255 -21.71 8.41 5.53
C LEU A 255 -23.17 8.04 5.79
N SER A 256 -23.45 7.44 6.94
CA SER A 256 -24.83 7.16 7.35
C SER A 256 -25.60 8.45 7.61
N SER A 257 -26.93 8.42 7.40
CA SER A 257 -27.81 9.55 7.75
C SER A 257 -27.79 9.88 9.25
N SER A 258 -27.36 8.93 10.08
CA SER A 258 -27.15 9.08 11.52
C SER A 258 -25.79 9.67 11.91
N PHE A 259 -24.91 9.94 10.96
CA PHE A 259 -23.55 10.42 11.24
C PHE A 259 -23.56 11.74 12.03
N PHE A 260 -24.45 12.67 11.68
CA PHE A 260 -24.63 13.93 12.41
C PHE A 260 -25.39 13.80 13.73
N ASN A 261 -25.92 12.61 14.05
CA ASN A 261 -26.72 12.36 15.25
C ASN A 261 -25.86 11.85 16.40
N GLN A 262 -24.68 11.27 16.11
CA GLN A 262 -23.80 10.70 17.12
C GLN A 262 -23.36 11.77 18.13
N ASP A 263 -23.60 11.52 19.42
CA ASP A 263 -23.08 12.39 20.47
C ASP A 263 -21.55 12.22 20.54
N PRO A 264 -20.78 13.32 20.62
CA PRO A 264 -19.32 13.26 20.76
C PRO A 264 -18.88 12.78 22.15
N THR A 265 -19.71 11.99 22.84
CA THR A 265 -19.42 11.46 24.17
C THR A 265 -18.73 10.11 24.05
N VAL A 266 -17.40 10.13 24.21
CA VAL A 266 -16.60 9.30 25.12
C VAL A 266 -15.12 9.50 24.74
N THR A 267 -14.44 10.32 25.55
CA THR A 267 -13.02 10.25 25.99
C THR A 267 -11.90 10.03 24.97
N ASN A 268 -11.00 11.02 24.85
CA ASN A 268 -9.53 10.87 24.66
C ASN A 268 -8.99 9.77 23.72
N GLY A 269 -9.77 9.34 22.72
CA GLY A 269 -9.42 8.25 21.81
C GLY A 269 -9.85 8.57 20.38
N PRO A 270 -9.29 7.85 19.38
CA PRO A 270 -9.63 8.05 17.98
C PRO A 270 -11.11 7.76 17.73
N SER A 271 -11.83 8.75 17.18
CA SER A 271 -13.24 8.60 16.78
C SER A 271 -13.28 7.75 15.49
N PRO A 272 -13.93 6.58 15.49
CA PRO A 272 -13.99 5.71 14.30
C PRO A 272 -14.55 6.43 13.08
N THR A 273 -15.58 7.26 13.30
CA THR A 273 -16.21 8.11 12.29
C THR A 273 -15.29 9.15 11.67
N MET A 274 -14.24 9.59 12.38
CA MET A 274 -13.24 10.50 11.85
C MET A 274 -12.13 9.78 11.09
N SER A 275 -11.90 8.49 11.37
CA SER A 275 -10.97 7.66 10.60
C SER A 275 -11.50 7.38 9.19
N ASP A 276 -12.82 7.25 9.03
CA ASP A 276 -13.46 7.03 7.72
C ASP A 276 -13.32 8.21 6.76
N LEU A 277 -13.06 9.41 7.29
CA LEU A 277 -12.85 10.65 6.53
C LEU A 277 -11.37 10.91 6.21
N GLU A 278 -10.45 10.13 6.78
CA GLU A 278 -9.03 10.31 6.55
C GLU A 278 -8.70 10.11 5.06
N PHE A 279 -8.01 11.09 4.48
CA PHE A 279 -7.62 11.13 3.06
C PHE A 279 -8.78 11.09 2.05
N LYS A 280 -10.04 11.29 2.49
CA LYS A 280 -11.19 11.41 1.60
C LYS A 280 -11.28 12.83 1.03
N LYS A 281 -11.45 12.93 -0.28
CA LYS A 281 -11.70 14.17 -1.01
C LYS A 281 -13.17 14.59 -0.97
N VAL A 282 -14.10 13.63 -0.81
CA VAL A 282 -15.53 13.91 -0.72
C VAL A 282 -16.24 12.88 0.18
N ALA A 283 -17.22 13.36 0.94
CA ALA A 283 -18.11 12.53 1.72
C ALA A 283 -19.57 12.84 1.38
N PHE A 284 -20.35 11.80 1.08
CA PHE A 284 -21.78 11.93 0.76
C PHE A 284 -22.62 11.58 1.98
N VAL A 285 -23.67 12.36 2.23
CA VAL A 285 -24.66 12.05 3.27
C VAL A 285 -26.03 12.04 2.61
N ALA A 286 -26.71 10.90 2.68
CA ALA A 286 -28.12 10.81 2.32
C ALA A 286 -28.96 11.41 3.45
N GLU A 287 -30.01 12.16 3.08
CA GLU A 287 -30.94 12.91 3.93
C GLU A 287 -30.81 12.63 5.44
N PRO A 288 -30.32 13.59 6.25
CA PRO A 288 -30.23 13.39 7.69
C PRO A 288 -31.63 13.17 8.26
N SER A 289 -31.78 12.16 9.12
CA SER A 289 -33.09 11.74 9.66
C SER A 289 -33.73 12.72 10.65
N ILE A 290 -33.10 13.89 10.88
CA ILE A 290 -33.50 14.86 11.89
C ILE A 290 -33.55 16.26 11.27
N ASN A 291 -34.56 17.04 11.69
CA ASN A 291 -34.75 18.45 11.31
C ASN A 291 -33.64 19.41 11.80
N SER A 292 -32.64 18.94 12.56
CA SER A 292 -31.59 19.77 13.14
C SER A 292 -30.23 19.11 12.97
N LEU A 293 -29.33 19.77 12.23
CA LEU A 293 -27.94 19.39 12.10
C LEU A 293 -27.13 19.91 13.30
N LYS A 294 -26.31 19.05 13.92
CA LYS A 294 -25.41 19.47 15.01
C LYS A 294 -24.23 20.26 14.44
N THR A 295 -24.29 21.59 14.52
CA THR A 295 -23.26 22.53 14.00
C THR A 295 -21.84 22.23 14.50
N ASN A 296 -21.69 21.71 15.73
CA ASN A 296 -20.38 21.39 16.30
C ASN A 296 -19.66 20.26 15.55
N ILE A 297 -20.39 19.27 15.03
CA ILE A 297 -19.82 18.17 14.26
C ILE A 297 -19.37 18.67 12.89
N ILE A 298 -20.21 19.49 12.24
CA ILE A 298 -19.92 20.10 10.94
C ILE A 298 -18.65 20.96 11.01
N LYS A 299 -18.54 21.83 12.02
CA LYS A 299 -17.33 22.65 12.24
C LYS A 299 -16.08 21.81 12.48
N LYS A 300 -16.19 20.70 13.22
CA LYS A 300 -15.07 19.79 13.51
C LYS A 300 -14.54 19.07 12.26
N ILE A 301 -15.37 18.90 11.23
CA ILE A 301 -14.99 18.24 9.98
C ILE A 301 -14.38 19.25 9.01
N MET A 302 -14.94 20.47 8.94
CA MET A 302 -14.51 21.49 7.98
C MET A 302 -13.18 22.15 8.40
N TRP A 303 -12.95 22.39 9.70
CA TRP A 303 -11.75 23.08 10.21
C TRP A 303 -10.57 22.15 10.54
N LYS A 304 -10.36 21.10 9.76
CA LYS A 304 -9.29 20.13 10.00
C LYS A 304 -8.11 20.31 9.05
#